data_AF-A0A4Z0NCB8-F1
#
_entry.id   AF-A0A4Z0NCB8-F1
#
_cell.length_a   1.000
_cell.length_b   1.000
_cell.length_c   1.000
_cell.angle_alpha   90.00
_cell.angle_beta   90.00
_cell.angle_gamma   90.00
#
_symmetry.space_group_name_H-M   'P 1'
#
loop_
_entity.id
_entity.type
_entity.pdbx_description
1 polymer ?
#
loop_
_entity_poly.entity_id
_entity_poly.type
_entity_poly.pdbx_seq_one_letter_code
_entity_poly.pdbx_strand_id
1 'polypeptide(L)' 'MDDIPEATGRAGYKTRVRVEKPHVSLYAAPETLLAIKRLALDKGTTAQALYRRGLYLMLQENGLYLDKAEDDV' A
#
# COMPACT_ATOMS: atom_id res chain seq x y z
N MET A 1 9.90 42.38 -18.61
CA MET A 1 9.43 42.59 -17.22
C MET A 1 8.16 41.79 -17.12
N ASP A 2 8.26 40.55 -16.64
CA ASP A 2 7.11 39.68 -16.45
C ASP A 2 6.84 39.63 -14.94
N ASP A 3 5.82 40.36 -14.50
CA ASP A 3 5.32 40.37 -13.13
C ASP A 3 4.42 39.14 -12.90
N ILE A 4 4.92 38.16 -12.13
CA ILE A 4 4.10 37.08 -11.58
C ILE A 4 3.69 37.51 -10.17
N PRO A 5 2.39 37.58 -9.83
CA PRO A 5 1.97 38.02 -8.52
C PRO A 5 2.39 37.00 -7.45
N GLU A 6 3.21 37.48 -6.51
CA GLU A 6 3.65 36.75 -5.33
C GLU A 6 2.46 36.49 -4.40
N ALA A 7 2.02 35.23 -4.34
CA ALA A 7 0.92 34.79 -3.49
C ALA A 7 1.30 34.97 -2.01
N THR A 8 0.76 36.03 -1.41
CA THR A 8 0.90 36.36 0.01
C THR A 8 0.05 35.40 0.86
N GLY A 9 0.60 34.20 1.11
CA GLY A 9 0.03 33.21 2.02
C GLY A 9 0.47 33.43 3.47
N ARG A 10 -0.34 34.16 4.24
CA ARG A 10 -0.23 34.25 5.70
C ARG A 10 -0.51 32.90 6.37
N ALA A 11 0.14 32.70 7.53
CA ALA A 11 -0.04 31.62 8.50
C ALA A 11 0.51 30.25 8.07
N GLY A 12 1.79 30.00 8.38
CA GLY A 12 2.18 29.10 9.47
C GLY A 12 1.70 27.66 9.52
N TYR A 13 0.97 27.15 8.52
CA TYR A 13 0.69 25.72 8.41
C TYR A 13 1.97 25.06 7.91
N LYS A 14 2.79 24.58 8.86
CA LYS A 14 3.73 23.50 8.56
C LYS A 14 2.88 22.33 8.10
N THR A 15 2.64 22.22 6.79
CA THR A 15 2.17 21.00 6.17
C THR A 15 3.19 19.95 6.55
N ARG A 16 2.90 19.19 7.61
CA ARG A 16 3.59 17.94 7.87
C ARG A 16 3.16 17.04 6.73
N VAL A 17 3.88 17.15 5.61
CA VAL A 17 3.96 16.08 4.64
C VAL A 17 4.55 14.94 5.45
N ARG A 18 3.67 14.12 6.03
CA ARG A 18 4.04 12.74 6.33
C ARG A 18 4.38 12.20 4.96
N VAL A 19 5.66 12.28 4.60
CA VAL A 19 6.25 11.33 3.67
C VAL A 19 6.02 10.02 4.39
N GLU A 20 4.85 9.42 4.16
CA GLU A 20 4.67 8.01 4.41
C GLU A 20 5.84 7.41 3.66
N LYS A 21 6.86 6.99 4.42
CA LYS A 21 7.85 6.06 3.90
C LYS A 21 6.97 5.03 3.20
N PRO A 22 7.12 4.84 1.87
CA PRO A 22 6.33 3.84 1.20
C PRO A 22 6.45 2.62 2.09
N HIS A 23 5.33 2.08 2.55
CA HIS A 23 5.32 0.75 3.11
C HIS A 23 5.76 -0.12 1.94
N VAL A 24 7.07 -0.13 1.67
CA VAL A 24 7.75 -1.10 0.85
C VAL A 24 7.43 -2.34 1.64
N SER A 25 6.39 -3.06 1.23
CA SER A 25 6.21 -4.44 1.64
C SER A 25 7.61 -5.01 1.55
N LEU A 26 8.16 -5.47 2.68
CA LEU A 26 9.59 -5.77 2.87
C LEU A 26 10.17 -6.70 1.77
N TYR A 27 9.29 -7.29 0.95
CA TYR A 27 9.52 -8.40 0.05
C TYR A 27 9.06 -8.17 -1.41
N ALA A 28 8.53 -7.00 -1.79
CA ALA A 28 8.09 -6.77 -3.18
C ALA A 28 8.81 -5.60 -3.84
N ALA A 29 9.36 -5.85 -5.03
CA ALA A 29 9.84 -4.81 -5.92
C ALA A 29 8.71 -3.81 -6.26
N PRO A 30 9.01 -2.53 -6.54
CA PRO A 30 7.99 -1.52 -6.85
C PRO A 30 7.02 -1.93 -7.97
N GLU A 31 7.53 -2.62 -8.98
CA GLU A 31 6.76 -3.14 -10.12
C GLU A 31 5.74 -4.19 -9.68
N THR A 32 6.15 -5.10 -8.80
CA THR A 32 5.29 -6.14 -8.22
C THR A 32 4.19 -5.52 -7.37
N LEU A 33 4.53 -4.51 -6.54
CA LEU A 33 3.54 -3.81 -5.73
C LEU A 33 2.50 -3.09 -6.60
N LEU A 34 2.93 -2.48 -7.71
CA LEU A 34 2.05 -1.81 -8.66
C LEU A 34 1.11 -2.80 -9.37
N ALA A 35 1.62 -3.98 -9.75
CA ALA A 35 0.83 -5.05 -10.32
C ALA A 35 -0.25 -5.56 -9.35
N ILE A 36 0.10 -5.78 -8.08
CA ILE A 36 -0.84 -6.22 -7.04
C ILE A 36 -1.94 -5.17 -6.81
N LYS A 37 -1.58 -3.87 -6.79
CA LYS A 37 -2.57 -2.78 -6.66
C LYS A 37 -3.57 -2.76 -7.82
N ARG A 38 -3.09 -2.92 -9.06
CA ARG A 38 -3.96 -3.01 -10.25
C ARG A 38 -4.90 -4.21 -10.17
N LEU A 39 -4.35 -5.38 -9.82
CA LEU A 39 -5.15 -6.60 -9.65
C LEU A 39 -6.23 -6.44 -8.58
N ALA A 40 -5.91 -5.76 -7.47
CA ALA A 40 -6.88 -5.50 -6.41
C ALA A 40 -8.04 -4.62 -6.91
N LEU A 41 -7.73 -3.56 -7.68
CA LEU A 41 -8.73 -2.69 -8.29
C LEU A 41 -9.65 -3.47 -9.23
N ASP A 42 -9.08 -4.28 -10.14
CA ASP A 42 -9.84 -5.07 -11.11
C ASP A 42 -10.77 -6.09 -10.44
N LYS A 43 -10.37 -6.62 -9.28
CA LYS A 43 -11.15 -7.58 -8.50
C LYS A 43 -12.12 -6.93 -7.50
N GLY A 44 -12.14 -5.61 -7.38
CA GLY A 44 -12.94 -4.91 -6.38
C GLY A 44 -12.55 -5.23 -4.93
N THR A 45 -11.25 -5.47 -4.68
CA THR A 45 -10.71 -5.82 -3.36
C THR A 45 -9.52 -4.93 -2.99
N THR A 46 -8.91 -5.16 -1.82
CA THR A 46 -7.73 -4.43 -1.37
C THR A 46 -6.45 -5.22 -1.62
N ALA A 47 -5.33 -4.52 -1.86
CA ALA A 47 -4.03 -5.16 -2.00
C ALA A 47 -3.67 -5.99 -0.74
N GLN A 48 -4.04 -5.50 0.45
CA GLN A 48 -3.83 -6.21 1.71
C GLN A 48 -4.60 -7.54 1.76
N ALA A 49 -5.85 -7.57 1.30
CA ALA A 49 -6.63 -8.81 1.22
C ALA A 49 -5.98 -9.84 0.27
N LEU A 50 -5.44 -9.38 -0.86
CA LEU A 50 -4.68 -10.26 -1.76
C LEU A 50 -3.40 -10.81 -1.11
N TYR A 51 -2.69 -9.99 -0.33
CA TYR A 51 -1.53 -10.47 0.43
C TYR A 51 -1.90 -11.52 1.47
N ARG A 52 -2.96 -11.29 2.27
CA ARG A 52 -3.46 -12.27 3.24
C ARG A 52 -3.83 -13.59 2.57
N ARG A 53 -4.56 -13.52 1.47
CA ARG A 53 -4.91 -14.70 0.67
C ARG A 53 -3.69 -15.47 0.18
N GLY A 54 -2.69 -14.76 -0.36
CA GLY A 54 -1.46 -15.37 -0.82
C GLY A 54 -0.69 -16.06 0.31
N LEU A 55 -0.59 -15.39 1.47
CA LEU A 55 0.07 -15.93 2.65
C LEU A 55 -0.67 -17.14 3.22
N TYR A 56 -2.00 -17.08 3.31
CA TYR A 56 -2.85 -18.20 3.73
C TYR A 56 -2.61 -19.44 2.86
N LEU A 57 -2.66 -19.30 1.54
CA LEU A 57 -2.44 -20.40 0.60
C LEU A 57 -1.02 -20.97 0.71
N MET A 58 -0.01 -20.11 0.84
CA MET A 58 1.39 -20.54 1.02
C MET A 58 1.57 -21.33 2.31
N LEU A 59 0.99 -20.88 3.43
CA LEU A 59 1.06 -21.59 4.71
C LEU A 59 0.34 -22.94 4.64
N GLN A 60 -0.83 -22.98 3.99
CA GLN A 60 -1.59 -24.21 3.79
C GLN A 60 -0.80 -25.24 2.97
N GLU A 61 -0.19 -24.82 1.86
CA GLU A 61 0.62 -25.68 0.99
C GLU A 61 1.82 -26.30 1.73
N ASN A 62 2.38 -25.59 2.71
CA ASN A 62 3.54 -26.04 3.48
C ASN A 62 3.17 -26.76 4.80
N GLY A 63 1.88 -27.03 5.03
CA GLY A 63 1.43 -27.70 6.27
C GLY A 63 1.59 -26.85 7.53
N LEU A 64 1.78 -25.53 7.37
CA LEU A 64 1.89 -24.55 8.47
C LEU A 64 0.55 -23.88 8.77
N TYR A 65 -0.55 -24.51 8.37
CA TYR A 65 -1.89 -24.02 8.61
C TYR A 65 -2.20 -24.05 10.11
N LEU A 66 -2.34 -22.86 10.72
CA LEU A 66 -2.56 -22.71 12.17
C LEU A 66 -4.04 -22.80 12.57
N ASP A 67 -4.89 -23.46 11.79
CA ASP A 67 -6.36 -23.45 11.96
C ASP A 67 -6.98 -22.04 12.03
N LYS A 68 -6.31 -21.07 11.41
CA LYS A 68 -6.74 -19.66 11.35
C LYS A 68 -7.54 -19.39 10.08
N ALA A 69 -8.56 -18.54 10.17
CA ALA A 69 -9.27 -18.07 9.00
C ALA A 69 -8.34 -17.21 8.11
N GLU A 70 -8.67 -17.09 6.83
CA GLU A 70 -7.92 -16.24 5.88
C GLU A 70 -7.77 -14.79 6.35
N ASP A 71 -8.77 -14.27 7.07
CA ASP A 71 -8.75 -12.92 7.63
C ASP A 71 -7.86 -12.76 8.88
N ASP A 72 -7.47 -13.88 9.51
CA ASP A 72 -6.64 -13.93 10.72
C ASP A 72 -5.14 -14.18 10.43
N VAL A 73 -4.78 -14.24 9.14
CA VAL A 73 -3.40 -14.36 8.63
C VAL A 73 -2.79 -12.98 8.37
#